data_AF-D0LKW8-F1
#
_entry.id   AF-D0LKW8-F1
#
_cell.length_a   1.000
_cell.length_b   1.000
_cell.length_c   1.000
_cell.angle_alpha   90.00
_cell.angle_beta   90.00
_cell.angle_gamma   90.00
#
_symmetry.space_group_name_H-M   'P 1'
#
loop_
_entity.id
_entity.type
_entity.pdbx_description
1 polymer ?
#
loop_
_entity_poly.entity_id
_entity_poly.type
_entity_poly.pdbx_seq_one_letter_code
_entity_poly.pdbx_strand_id
1 'polypeptide(L)'
;MSSLSRLIGCALAVLLSLALAAQPARAEAPAPVTEQPSARLVAARGAASARANDLAPHEKKAARIADKQASAAAELDPAEHAAWARQLRARVGKPAPPVINIFNTWTHERMAADIAAEHPPGKRPPATAPVDLGVAVQRRVNAFFRCHFTGEPMDMDPRLFAALVSAARHFGARDIHIVSGFRAPKYNLMLRKKGREVARKSQHTLGSAIDFRLIGVPVRKLHAWVTQQRLGGVGLYVGSGFVHMDTGPIRFWQGR
;
A
#
# COMPACT_ATOMS: atom_id res chain seq x y z
N MET A 1 -69.15 49.22 -14.11
CA MET A 1 -68.26 49.81 -13.08
C MET A 1 -67.48 48.67 -12.43
N SER A 2 -66.15 48.82 -12.38
CA SER A 2 -65.13 48.03 -11.65
C SER A 2 -65.13 46.48 -11.80
N SER A 3 -64.21 45.82 -12.50
CA SER A 3 -62.72 45.83 -12.40
C SER A 3 -62.19 45.11 -11.15
N LEU A 4 -61.44 44.02 -11.42
CA LEU A 4 -60.33 43.49 -10.63
C LEU A 4 -60.61 42.88 -9.23
N SER A 5 -60.94 41.59 -9.22
CA SER A 5 -60.38 40.63 -8.24
C SER A 5 -59.74 39.48 -9.00
N ARG A 6 -58.48 39.72 -9.34
CA ARG A 6 -57.59 38.87 -10.12
C ARG A 6 -57.06 37.72 -9.26
N LEU A 7 -57.08 36.51 -9.83
CA LEU A 7 -55.97 35.55 -9.82
C LEU A 7 -55.30 35.25 -8.46
N ILE A 8 -56.03 34.64 -7.53
CA ILE A 8 -55.43 33.81 -6.48
C ILE A 8 -56.35 32.61 -6.31
N GLY A 9 -56.05 31.47 -6.93
CA GLY A 9 -56.87 30.28 -6.67
C GLY A 9 -56.75 29.08 -7.61
N CYS A 10 -56.10 29.19 -8.77
CA CYS A 10 -56.01 28.06 -9.71
C CYS A 10 -54.60 27.66 -10.17
N ALA A 11 -53.55 28.19 -9.53
CA ALA A 11 -52.16 27.85 -9.87
C ALA A 11 -51.48 26.90 -8.87
N LEU A 12 -52.24 26.21 -8.00
CA LEU A 12 -51.67 25.33 -6.96
C LEU A 12 -51.90 23.83 -7.17
N ALA A 13 -52.50 23.40 -8.30
CA ALA A 13 -52.84 21.99 -8.53
C ALA A 13 -52.18 21.34 -9.75
N VAL A 14 -51.33 22.05 -10.51
CA VAL A 14 -50.64 21.48 -11.69
C VAL A 14 -49.10 21.50 -11.56
N LEU A 15 -48.56 22.01 -10.45
CA LEU A 15 -47.12 21.97 -10.14
C LEU A 15 -46.74 20.85 -9.15
N LEU A 16 -47.43 19.71 -9.18
CA LEU A 16 -47.12 18.54 -8.34
C LEU A 16 -46.89 17.25 -9.13
N SER A 17 -46.40 17.32 -10.37
CA SER A 17 -46.11 16.10 -11.15
C SER A 17 -44.85 16.16 -12.03
N LEU A 18 -43.98 17.15 -11.89
CA LEU A 18 -42.68 17.17 -12.59
C LEU A 18 -41.58 17.79 -11.72
N ALA A 19 -41.16 17.08 -10.68
CA ALA A 19 -39.93 17.39 -9.95
C ALA A 19 -39.30 16.15 -9.31
N LEU A 20 -39.25 15.03 -10.04
CA LEU A 20 -38.40 13.88 -9.68
C LEU A 20 -37.31 13.70 -10.75
N ALA A 21 -36.63 14.80 -11.08
CA ALA A 21 -35.44 14.78 -11.91
C ALA A 21 -34.25 14.34 -11.04
N ALA A 22 -33.77 13.13 -11.34
CA ALA A 22 -32.39 12.66 -11.20
C ALA A 22 -31.59 13.25 -10.02
N GLN A 23 -31.64 12.58 -8.87
CA GLN A 23 -30.52 12.63 -7.94
C GLN A 23 -29.28 12.11 -8.70
N PRO A 24 -28.16 12.87 -8.79
CA PRO A 24 -26.92 12.29 -9.27
C PRO A 24 -26.58 11.17 -8.28
N ALA A 25 -26.40 9.95 -8.80
CA ALA A 25 -25.89 8.83 -8.04
C ALA A 25 -24.65 9.31 -7.30
N ARG A 26 -24.75 9.45 -5.96
CA ARG A 26 -23.58 9.65 -5.12
C ARG A 26 -22.68 8.46 -5.44
N ALA A 27 -21.53 8.73 -6.05
CA ALA A 27 -20.47 7.74 -6.17
C ALA A 27 -20.14 7.32 -4.74
N GLU A 28 -20.63 6.14 -4.36
CA GLU A 28 -20.31 5.50 -3.11
C GLU A 28 -18.78 5.36 -3.08
N ALA A 29 -18.14 6.02 -2.11
CA ALA A 29 -16.71 5.94 -1.94
C ALA A 29 -16.32 4.45 -1.89
N PRO A 30 -15.27 4.02 -2.60
CA PRO A 30 -14.85 2.62 -2.54
C PRO A 30 -14.59 2.29 -1.08
N ALA A 31 -15.29 1.26 -0.58
CA ALA A 31 -15.14 0.77 0.77
C ALA A 31 -13.64 0.59 1.07
N PRO A 32 -13.16 0.98 2.27
CA PRO A 32 -11.76 0.82 2.63
C PRO A 32 -11.37 -0.64 2.39
N VAL A 33 -10.16 -0.86 1.88
CA VAL A 33 -9.59 -2.21 1.73
C VAL A 33 -9.42 -2.78 3.14
N THR A 34 -10.48 -3.38 3.65
CA THR A 34 -10.50 -4.08 4.92
C THR A 34 -9.62 -5.31 4.80
N GLU A 35 -8.91 -5.63 5.88
CA GLU A 35 -8.13 -6.85 6.02
C GLU A 35 -8.91 -8.05 5.46
N GLN A 36 -8.22 -8.89 4.68
CA GLN A 36 -8.84 -10.06 4.07
C GLN A 36 -9.63 -10.86 5.12
N PRO A 37 -10.91 -11.19 4.86
CA PRO A 37 -11.72 -11.98 5.80
C PRO A 37 -11.05 -13.31 6.18
N SER A 38 -10.32 -13.90 5.24
CA SER A 38 -9.48 -15.08 5.46
C SER A 38 -8.30 -14.83 6.41
N ALA A 39 -7.68 -13.65 6.39
CA ALA A 39 -6.57 -13.31 7.28
C ALA A 39 -7.02 -13.16 8.74
N ARG A 40 -8.22 -12.59 8.96
CA ARG A 40 -8.85 -12.54 10.29
C ARG A 40 -9.21 -13.95 10.80
N LEU A 41 -9.79 -14.78 9.94
CA LEU A 41 -10.12 -16.16 10.27
C LEU A 41 -8.87 -17.01 10.56
N VAL A 42 -7.79 -16.81 9.80
CA VAL A 42 -6.50 -17.49 10.01
C VAL A 42 -5.81 -17.02 11.28
N ALA A 43 -5.84 -15.73 11.60
CA ALA A 43 -5.30 -15.19 12.85
C ALA A 43 -6.08 -15.71 14.08
N ALA A 44 -7.41 -15.74 14.02
CA ALA A 44 -8.26 -16.31 15.06
C ALA A 44 -7.98 -17.81 15.28
N ARG A 45 -7.85 -18.58 14.20
CA ARG A 45 -7.48 -20.01 14.24
C ARG A 45 -6.07 -20.24 14.80
N GLY A 46 -5.11 -19.38 14.47
CA GLY A 46 -3.75 -19.46 15.01
C GLY A 46 -3.70 -19.25 16.52
N ALA A 47 -4.46 -18.29 17.04
CA ALA A 47 -4.57 -18.04 18.48
C ALA A 47 -5.27 -19.16 19.24
N ALA A 48 -6.31 -19.78 18.66
CA ALA A 48 -7.00 -20.93 19.23
C ALA A 48 -6.13 -22.21 19.23
N SER A 49 -5.39 -22.45 18.15
CA SER A 49 -4.45 -23.58 18.04
C SER A 49 -3.31 -23.49 19.06
N ALA A 50 -2.84 -22.29 19.40
CA ALA A 50 -1.82 -22.10 20.42
C ALA A 50 -2.32 -22.50 21.82
N ARG A 51 -3.55 -22.10 22.19
CA ARG A 51 -4.18 -22.43 23.48
C ARG A 51 -4.50 -23.92 23.63
N ALA A 52 -4.76 -24.62 22.53
CA ALA A 52 -5.07 -26.05 22.54
C ALA A 52 -3.83 -26.94 22.74
N ASN A 53 -2.62 -26.40 22.59
CA ASN A 53 -1.40 -27.19 22.66
C ASN A 53 -1.01 -27.58 24.10
N ASP A 54 -1.44 -26.77 25.07
CA ASP A 54 -1.17 -26.94 26.51
C ASP A 54 -2.18 -27.87 27.21
N LEU A 55 -3.22 -28.33 26.51
CA LEU A 55 -4.27 -29.20 27.05
C LEU A 55 -3.83 -30.67 27.10
N ALA A 56 -4.44 -31.47 27.99
CA ALA A 56 -4.17 -32.90 28.04
C ALA A 56 -4.65 -33.59 26.74
N PRO A 57 -4.01 -34.70 26.29
CA PRO A 57 -4.29 -35.31 24.98
C PRO A 57 -5.77 -35.66 24.72
N HIS A 58 -6.53 -36.02 25.76
CA HIS A 58 -7.96 -36.34 25.65
C HIS A 58 -8.85 -35.09 25.51
N GLU A 59 -8.40 -33.96 26.04
CA GLU A 59 -9.09 -32.66 25.96
C GLU A 59 -8.82 -31.96 24.63
N LYS A 60 -7.67 -32.23 23.99
CA LYS A 60 -7.32 -31.68 22.67
C LYS A 60 -8.38 -31.98 21.60
N LYS A 61 -8.98 -33.17 21.65
CA LYS A 61 -10.03 -33.58 20.70
C LYS A 61 -11.31 -32.76 20.91
N ALA A 62 -11.74 -32.57 22.15
CA ALA A 62 -12.92 -31.78 22.49
C ALA A 62 -12.71 -30.29 22.16
N ALA A 63 -11.54 -29.73 22.51
CA ALA A 63 -11.19 -28.35 22.17
C ALA A 63 -11.16 -28.11 20.65
N ARG A 64 -10.65 -29.08 19.87
CA ARG A 64 -10.65 -29.00 18.39
C ARG A 64 -12.05 -29.06 17.79
N ILE A 65 -12.96 -29.82 18.41
CA ILE A 65 -14.37 -29.88 18.00
C ILE A 65 -15.07 -28.55 18.32
N ALA A 66 -14.88 -28.01 19.52
CA ALA A 66 -15.44 -26.73 19.93
C ALA A 66 -14.91 -25.56 19.08
N ASP A 67 -13.61 -25.54 18.78
CA ASP A 67 -13.00 -24.53 17.89
C ASP A 67 -13.51 -24.64 16.45
N LYS A 68 -13.72 -25.87 15.95
CA LYS A 68 -14.33 -26.10 14.63
C LYS A 68 -15.78 -25.63 14.60
N GLN A 69 -16.54 -25.85 15.67
CA GLN A 69 -17.92 -25.39 15.81
C GLN A 69 -18.01 -23.86 15.97
N ALA A 70 -17.12 -23.24 16.76
CA ALA A 70 -17.03 -21.79 16.91
C ALA A 70 -16.57 -21.10 15.61
N SER A 71 -15.62 -21.70 14.89
CA SER A 71 -15.19 -21.25 13.56
C SER A 71 -16.28 -21.39 12.50
N ALA A 72 -17.16 -22.39 12.64
CA ALA A 72 -18.32 -22.56 11.75
C ALA A 72 -19.45 -21.59 12.10
N ALA A 73 -19.60 -21.22 13.38
CA ALA A 73 -20.56 -20.20 13.81
C ALA A 73 -20.10 -18.76 13.51
N ALA A 74 -18.79 -18.53 13.39
CA ALA A 74 -18.18 -17.29 12.90
C ALA A 74 -18.25 -17.20 11.37
N GLU A 75 -19.43 -17.47 10.80
CA GLU A 75 -19.69 -17.26 9.38
C GLU A 75 -19.42 -15.78 9.04
N LEU A 76 -18.55 -15.57 8.06
CA LEU A 76 -18.38 -14.27 7.42
C LEU A 76 -19.76 -13.76 7.00
N ASP A 77 -20.01 -12.45 7.15
CA ASP A 77 -21.27 -11.83 6.71
C ASP A 77 -21.62 -12.37 5.30
N PRO A 78 -22.79 -13.00 5.12
CA PRO A 78 -23.21 -13.55 3.84
C PRO A 78 -23.08 -12.53 2.69
N ALA A 79 -23.25 -11.24 2.97
CA ALA A 79 -23.06 -10.17 1.99
C ALA A 79 -21.58 -9.99 1.60
N GLU A 80 -20.65 -9.99 2.56
CA GLU A 80 -19.20 -9.94 2.33
C GLU A 80 -18.73 -11.18 1.55
N HIS A 81 -19.21 -12.37 1.93
CA HIS A 81 -18.88 -13.61 1.26
C HIS A 81 -19.38 -13.61 -0.19
N ALA A 82 -20.62 -13.16 -0.43
CA ALA A 82 -21.17 -13.03 -1.77
C ALA A 82 -20.42 -12.00 -2.63
N ALA A 83 -19.99 -10.87 -2.03
CA ALA A 83 -19.18 -9.86 -2.72
C ALA A 83 -17.81 -10.42 -3.14
N TRP A 84 -17.14 -11.13 -2.23
CA TRP A 84 -15.88 -11.81 -2.51
C TRP A 84 -16.02 -12.88 -3.59
N ALA A 85 -17.07 -13.71 -3.52
CA ALA A 85 -17.37 -14.73 -4.53
C ALA A 85 -17.65 -14.10 -5.92
N ARG A 86 -18.35 -12.97 -5.98
CA ARG A 86 -18.54 -12.20 -7.23
C ARG A 86 -17.21 -11.70 -7.80
N GLN A 87 -16.32 -11.16 -6.95
CA GLN A 87 -14.99 -10.71 -7.37
C GLN A 87 -14.12 -11.86 -7.90
N LEU A 88 -14.14 -13.03 -7.24
CA LEU A 88 -13.42 -14.21 -7.69
C LEU A 88 -13.94 -14.73 -9.03
N ARG A 89 -15.26 -14.87 -9.17
CA ARG A 89 -15.90 -15.29 -10.44
C ARG A 89 -15.54 -14.33 -11.58
N ALA A 90 -15.47 -13.03 -11.32
CA ALA A 90 -15.06 -12.03 -12.30
C ALA A 90 -13.57 -12.11 -12.69
N ARG A 91 -12.73 -12.84 -11.94
CA ARG A 91 -11.31 -13.09 -12.21
C ARG A 91 -11.04 -14.43 -12.91
N VAL A 92 -11.97 -15.37 -12.89
CA VAL A 92 -11.82 -16.67 -13.58
C VAL A 92 -11.63 -16.42 -15.09
N GLY A 93 -10.60 -17.03 -15.68
CA GLY A 93 -10.28 -16.91 -17.11
C GLY A 93 -9.52 -15.64 -17.51
N LYS A 94 -9.28 -14.69 -16.59
CA LYS A 94 -8.43 -13.52 -16.86
C LYS A 94 -6.97 -13.83 -16.50
N PRO A 95 -5.99 -13.37 -17.29
CA PRO A 95 -4.59 -13.49 -16.91
C PRO A 95 -4.36 -12.80 -15.56
N ALA A 96 -3.56 -13.43 -14.69
CA ALA A 96 -3.21 -12.84 -13.42
C ALA A 96 -2.63 -11.43 -13.66
N PRO A 97 -3.01 -10.42 -12.85
CA PRO A 97 -2.43 -9.10 -12.99
C PRO A 97 -0.91 -9.22 -12.90
N PRO A 98 -0.16 -8.50 -13.74
CA PRO A 98 1.28 -8.58 -13.66
C PRO A 98 1.69 -8.11 -12.25
N VAL A 99 2.58 -8.86 -11.60
CA VAL A 99 3.04 -8.59 -10.23
C VAL A 99 4.43 -7.99 -10.31
N ILE A 100 4.69 -6.96 -9.51
CA ILE A 100 6.03 -6.46 -9.26
C ILE A 100 6.60 -7.21 -8.05
N ASN A 101 7.72 -7.88 -8.25
CA ASN A 101 8.49 -8.49 -7.17
C ASN A 101 9.44 -7.47 -6.59
N ILE A 102 9.38 -7.27 -5.29
CA ILE A 102 10.29 -6.42 -4.54
C ILE A 102 11.14 -7.34 -3.66
N PHE A 103 12.45 -7.33 -3.87
CA PHE A 103 13.43 -8.18 -3.19
C PHE A 103 14.32 -7.33 -2.30
N ASN A 104 14.45 -7.70 -1.02
CA ASN A 104 15.38 -7.05 -0.09
C ASN A 104 16.74 -7.75 -0.14
N THR A 105 17.80 -7.03 -0.50
CA THR A 105 19.13 -7.65 -0.71
C THR A 105 19.81 -8.10 0.57
N TRP A 106 19.35 -7.66 1.74
CA TRP A 106 19.94 -8.04 3.04
C TRP A 106 19.15 -9.11 3.76
N THR A 107 17.82 -9.02 3.74
CA THR A 107 16.96 -10.01 4.41
C THR A 107 16.58 -11.17 3.49
N HIS A 108 16.83 -11.04 2.18
CA HIS A 108 16.42 -11.99 1.13
C HIS A 108 14.91 -12.23 1.04
N GLU A 109 14.12 -11.37 1.67
CA GLU A 109 12.67 -11.43 1.62
C GLU A 109 12.14 -10.89 0.30
N ARG A 110 10.95 -11.40 -0.07
CA ARG A 110 10.21 -10.94 -1.24
C ARG A 110 8.85 -10.38 -0.82
N MET A 111 8.47 -9.28 -1.44
CA MET A 111 7.15 -8.68 -1.32
C MET A 111 6.59 -8.48 -2.73
N ALA A 112 5.37 -8.97 -2.95
CA ALA A 112 4.63 -8.73 -4.18
C ALA A 112 3.85 -7.42 -4.05
N ALA A 113 3.90 -6.61 -5.10
CA ALA A 113 3.05 -5.43 -5.26
C ALA A 113 2.25 -5.55 -6.56
N ASP A 114 0.95 -5.34 -6.50
CA ASP A 114 0.08 -5.42 -7.67
C ASP A 114 0.36 -4.26 -8.64
N ILE A 115 0.54 -4.55 -9.94
CA ILE A 115 0.64 -3.51 -10.98
C ILE A 115 -0.69 -2.77 -11.17
N ALA A 116 -1.82 -3.34 -10.72
CA ALA A 116 -3.15 -2.77 -10.91
C ALA A 116 -3.63 -1.84 -9.78
N ALA A 117 -2.92 -1.75 -8.65
CA ALA A 117 -3.32 -0.89 -7.54
C ALA A 117 -3.01 0.60 -7.86
N GLU A 118 -4.04 1.28 -8.35
CA GLU A 118 -4.26 2.74 -8.53
C GLU A 118 -3.38 3.53 -9.52
N HIS A 119 -3.98 3.90 -10.66
CA HIS A 119 -4.47 5.24 -11.08
C HIS A 119 -4.73 5.11 -12.60
N PRO A 120 -5.87 5.55 -13.16
CA PRO A 120 -6.08 5.47 -14.60
C PRO A 120 -4.96 6.23 -15.33
N PRO A 121 -4.44 5.69 -16.45
CA PRO A 121 -3.39 6.36 -17.22
C PRO A 121 -3.91 7.73 -17.65
N GLY A 122 -3.26 8.82 -17.21
CA GLY A 122 -3.55 10.17 -17.70
C GLY A 122 -3.56 11.31 -16.69
N LYS A 123 -3.58 11.06 -15.37
CA LYS A 123 -3.42 12.13 -14.36
C LYS A 123 -2.37 11.75 -13.32
N ARG A 124 -1.27 12.52 -13.28
CA ARG A 124 -0.22 12.41 -12.26
C ARG A 124 -0.73 13.09 -10.99
N PRO A 125 -0.95 12.39 -9.86
CA PRO A 125 -1.13 13.07 -8.59
C PRO A 125 0.14 13.88 -8.27
N PRO A 126 0.03 15.07 -7.66
CA PRO A 126 1.22 15.81 -7.26
C PRO A 126 2.11 14.91 -6.40
N ALA A 127 3.43 15.00 -6.53
CA ALA A 127 4.38 14.17 -5.78
C ALA A 127 4.21 14.29 -4.25
N THR A 128 3.48 15.32 -3.79
CA THR A 128 3.15 15.61 -2.41
C THR A 128 1.78 15.08 -1.96
N ALA A 129 0.99 14.46 -2.83
CA ALA A 129 -0.30 13.91 -2.45
C ALA A 129 -0.12 12.86 -1.33
N PRO A 130 -0.99 12.86 -0.30
CA PRO A 130 -1.02 11.79 0.69
C PRO A 130 -1.27 10.45 -0.02
N VAL A 131 -0.42 9.47 0.26
CA VAL A 131 -0.62 8.08 -0.16
C VAL A 131 -1.09 7.32 1.07
N ASP A 132 -2.29 6.75 1.01
CA ASP A 132 -2.78 5.83 2.03
C ASP A 132 -2.64 4.39 1.51
N LEU A 133 -1.77 3.60 2.15
CA LEU A 133 -1.60 2.18 1.83
C LEU A 133 -2.60 1.29 2.60
N GLY A 134 -3.29 1.84 3.60
CA GLY A 134 -4.01 1.08 4.60
C GLY A 134 -3.09 0.45 5.64
N VAL A 135 -3.60 0.29 6.86
CA VAL A 135 -2.81 -0.11 8.05
C VAL A 135 -2.09 -1.45 7.86
N ALA A 136 -2.73 -2.44 7.23
CA ALA A 136 -2.15 -3.77 7.05
C ALA A 136 -0.97 -3.76 6.06
N VAL A 137 -1.10 -3.04 4.95
CA VAL A 137 -0.03 -2.91 3.95
C VAL A 137 1.10 -2.04 4.49
N GLN A 138 0.78 -0.93 5.16
CA GLN A 138 1.78 -0.07 5.79
C GLN A 138 2.63 -0.84 6.80
N ARG A 139 2.02 -1.68 7.64
CA ARG A 139 2.76 -2.53 8.59
C ARG A 139 3.71 -3.50 7.89
N ARG A 140 3.28 -4.09 6.77
CA ARG A 140 4.12 -4.97 5.96
C ARG A 140 5.28 -4.22 5.31
N VAL A 141 5.02 -3.03 4.79
CA VAL A 141 6.04 -2.12 4.24
C VAL A 141 7.06 -1.77 5.33
N ASN A 142 6.61 -1.34 6.50
CA ASN A 142 7.46 -0.99 7.65
C ASN A 142 8.36 -2.17 8.08
N ALA A 143 7.80 -3.38 8.12
CA ALA A 143 8.56 -4.59 8.41
C ALA A 143 9.56 -4.94 7.29
N PHE A 144 9.17 -4.83 6.03
CA PHE A 144 10.01 -5.18 4.88
C PHE A 144 11.22 -4.25 4.72
N PHE A 145 11.03 -2.96 5.00
CA PHE A 145 12.08 -1.92 4.92
C PHE A 145 12.83 -1.70 6.24
N ARG A 146 12.64 -2.57 7.24
CA ARG A 146 13.32 -2.49 8.53
C ARG A 146 14.84 -2.40 8.40
N CYS A 147 15.48 -1.89 9.46
CA CYS A 147 16.94 -1.86 9.54
C CYS A 147 17.48 -3.30 9.56
N HIS A 148 18.22 -3.72 8.54
CA HIS A 148 18.78 -5.09 8.50
C HIS A 148 19.78 -5.38 9.62
N PHE A 149 20.38 -4.33 10.21
CA PHE A 149 21.38 -4.47 11.27
C PHE A 149 20.75 -4.64 12.66
N THR A 150 19.61 -3.99 12.94
CA THR A 150 18.94 -4.08 14.26
C THR A 150 17.64 -4.89 14.21
N GLY A 151 17.10 -5.15 13.03
CA GLY A 151 15.77 -5.74 12.84
C GLY A 151 14.62 -4.77 13.12
N GLU A 152 14.89 -3.55 13.56
CA GLU A 152 13.85 -2.59 13.97
C GLU A 152 13.11 -2.03 12.75
N PRO A 153 11.77 -2.15 12.72
CA PRO A 153 10.95 -1.46 11.73
C PRO A 153 10.87 0.04 12.06
N MET A 154 10.49 0.84 11.07
CA MET A 154 10.19 2.25 11.21
C MET A 154 8.91 2.55 10.44
N ASP A 155 8.19 3.60 10.84
CA ASP A 155 7.10 4.10 10.01
C ASP A 155 7.65 4.73 8.73
N MET A 156 7.55 3.99 7.64
CA MET A 156 8.09 4.38 6.34
C MET A 156 7.11 5.27 5.61
N ASP A 157 7.62 6.32 4.99
CA ASP A 157 6.80 7.22 4.19
C ASP A 157 6.14 6.45 3.01
N PRO A 158 4.80 6.34 2.96
CA PRO A 158 4.09 5.55 1.96
C PRO A 158 4.35 6.03 0.52
N ARG A 159 4.73 7.29 0.35
CA ARG A 159 5.06 7.86 -0.96
C ARG A 159 6.28 7.20 -1.59
N LEU A 160 7.24 6.71 -0.77
CA LEU A 160 8.41 5.98 -1.26
C LEU A 160 7.99 4.67 -1.92
N PHE A 161 7.07 3.93 -1.28
CA PHE A 161 6.55 2.69 -1.82
C PHE A 161 5.74 2.91 -3.10
N ALA A 162 4.88 3.93 -3.13
CA ALA A 162 4.16 4.30 -4.34
C ALA A 162 5.09 4.69 -5.50
N ALA A 163 6.17 5.42 -5.22
CA ALA A 163 7.16 5.81 -6.21
C ALA A 163 7.97 4.61 -6.75
N LEU A 164 8.30 3.61 -5.92
CA LEU A 164 8.91 2.35 -6.36
C LEU A 164 8.04 1.62 -7.37
N VAL A 165 6.76 1.43 -7.02
CA VAL A 165 5.78 0.74 -7.87
C VAL A 165 5.60 1.52 -9.18
N SER A 166 5.53 2.85 -9.11
CA SER A 166 5.43 3.71 -10.29
C SER A 166 6.67 3.62 -11.20
N ALA A 167 7.87 3.52 -10.63
CA ALA A 167 9.10 3.34 -11.38
C ALA A 167 9.09 2.02 -12.14
N ALA A 168 8.74 0.92 -11.47
CA ALA A 168 8.63 -0.38 -12.09
C ALA A 168 7.60 -0.40 -13.23
N ARG A 169 6.43 0.22 -13.01
CA ARG A 169 5.40 0.39 -14.05
C ARG A 169 5.93 1.18 -15.26
N HIS A 170 6.57 2.32 -15.03
CA HIS A 170 7.09 3.17 -16.10
C HIS A 170 8.10 2.45 -17.00
N PHE A 171 8.99 1.65 -16.39
CA PHE A 171 10.03 0.93 -17.14
C PHE A 171 9.63 -0.49 -17.56
N GLY A 172 8.42 -0.95 -17.24
CA GLY A 172 8.00 -2.34 -17.46
C GLY A 172 8.84 -3.36 -16.68
N ALA A 173 9.50 -2.94 -15.60
CA ALA A 173 10.34 -3.80 -14.78
C ALA A 173 9.47 -4.66 -13.85
N ARG A 174 9.80 -5.95 -13.76
CA ARG A 174 9.12 -6.91 -12.89
C ARG A 174 9.81 -7.11 -11.55
N ASP A 175 11.11 -6.83 -11.47
CA ASP A 175 11.91 -7.06 -10.27
C ASP A 175 12.58 -5.76 -9.80
N ILE A 176 12.30 -5.39 -8.55
CA ILE A 176 12.93 -4.29 -7.82
C ILE A 176 13.83 -4.89 -6.76
N HIS A 177 15.09 -4.47 -6.69
CA HIS A 177 16.00 -4.84 -5.60
C HIS A 177 16.20 -3.65 -4.67
N ILE A 178 15.83 -3.82 -3.41
CA ILE A 178 16.01 -2.86 -2.33
C ILE A 178 17.36 -3.10 -1.69
N VAL A 179 18.21 -2.07 -1.77
CA VAL A 179 19.55 -2.05 -1.19
C VAL A 179 19.50 -1.58 0.26
N SER A 180 18.65 -0.60 0.58
CA SER A 180 18.49 -0.09 1.94
C SER A 180 17.13 0.57 2.12
N GLY A 181 16.46 0.29 3.24
CA GLY A 181 15.29 1.02 3.73
C GLY A 181 15.68 1.89 4.91
N PHE A 182 14.98 1.73 6.03
CA PHE A 182 15.29 2.37 7.30
C PHE A 182 16.69 1.98 7.80
N ARG A 183 17.37 2.95 8.43
CA ARG A 183 18.66 2.74 9.12
C ARG A 183 18.52 3.20 10.57
N ALA A 184 18.64 2.27 11.52
CA ALA A 184 18.68 2.63 12.92
C ALA A 184 19.87 3.57 13.23
N PRO A 185 19.74 4.52 14.18
CA PRO A 185 20.82 5.46 14.52
C PRO A 185 22.16 4.79 14.83
N LYS A 186 22.14 3.64 15.52
CA LYS A 186 23.32 2.83 15.83
C LYS A 186 24.04 2.34 14.57
N TYR A 187 23.28 1.87 13.58
CA TYR A 187 23.82 1.43 12.30
C TYR A 187 24.37 2.61 11.49
N ASN A 188 23.66 3.74 11.46
CA ASN A 188 24.12 4.96 10.80
C ASN A 188 25.46 5.46 11.38
N LEU A 189 25.60 5.43 12.72
CA LEU A 189 26.85 5.76 13.41
C LEU A 189 27.98 4.80 13.05
N MET A 190 27.69 3.49 12.99
CA MET A 190 28.67 2.48 12.60
C MET A 190 29.17 2.71 11.16
N LEU A 191 28.29 3.00 10.21
CA LEU A 191 28.67 3.32 8.83
C LEU A 191 29.60 4.54 8.76
N ARG A 192 29.30 5.59 9.54
CA ARG A 192 30.15 6.79 9.64
C ARG A 192 31.53 6.46 10.20
N LYS A 193 31.61 5.61 11.24
CA LYS A 193 32.89 5.16 11.81
C LYS A 193 33.73 4.36 10.81
N LYS A 194 33.09 3.61 9.90
CA LYS A 194 33.76 2.88 8.81
C LYS A 194 34.13 3.76 7.60
N GLY A 195 34.08 5.09 7.74
CA GLY A 195 34.47 6.03 6.69
C GLY A 195 33.50 6.11 5.51
N ARG A 196 32.25 5.62 5.64
CA ARG A 196 31.24 5.80 4.59
C ARG A 196 30.70 7.23 4.62
N GLU A 197 30.50 7.81 3.44
CA GLU A 197 29.93 9.16 3.25
C GLU A 197 28.43 9.18 3.60
N VAL A 198 28.11 9.11 4.90
CA VAL A 198 26.73 9.06 5.40
C VAL A 198 26.44 10.29 6.27
N ALA A 199 25.36 10.99 5.94
CA ALA A 199 24.93 12.19 6.65
C ALA A 199 24.57 11.89 8.13
N ARG A 200 24.82 12.87 9.02
CA ARG A 200 24.43 12.79 10.43
C ARG A 200 22.91 12.71 10.60
N LYS A 201 22.17 13.49 9.82
CA LYS A 201 20.70 13.49 9.74
C LYS A 201 20.28 12.88 8.40
N SER A 202 20.48 11.57 8.27
CA SER A 202 20.14 10.85 7.04
C SER A 202 18.62 10.67 6.93
N GLN A 203 18.06 10.80 5.74
CA GLN A 203 16.63 10.51 5.54
C GLN A 203 16.30 9.03 5.80
N HIS A 204 17.29 8.13 5.67
CA HIS A 204 17.11 6.73 6.09
C HIS A 204 16.85 6.56 7.59
N THR A 205 17.31 7.47 8.45
CA THR A 205 17.05 7.39 9.90
C THR A 205 15.67 7.92 10.26
N LEU A 206 14.97 8.56 9.31
CA LEU A 206 13.65 9.17 9.50
C LEU A 206 12.53 8.38 8.84
N GLY A 207 12.81 7.21 8.26
CA GLY A 207 11.82 6.43 7.49
C GLY A 207 11.43 7.06 6.15
N SER A 208 12.18 8.08 5.71
CA SER A 208 11.87 8.92 4.55
C SER A 208 12.80 8.69 3.36
N ALA A 209 13.57 7.59 3.33
CA ALA A 209 14.44 7.25 2.20
C ALA A 209 14.58 5.76 1.91
N ILE A 210 14.84 5.46 0.64
CA ILE A 210 15.14 4.13 0.13
C ILE A 210 16.26 4.17 -0.92
N ASP A 211 17.10 3.14 -0.90
CA ASP A 211 18.09 2.86 -1.94
C ASP A 211 17.63 1.63 -2.72
N PHE A 212 17.51 1.74 -4.04
CA PHE A 212 16.97 0.67 -4.87
C PHE A 212 17.51 0.66 -6.30
N ARG A 213 17.25 -0.45 -6.99
CA ARG A 213 17.52 -0.63 -8.42
C ARG A 213 16.42 -1.46 -9.06
N LEU A 214 16.21 -1.26 -10.35
CA LEU A 214 15.30 -2.07 -11.17
C LEU A 214 16.12 -3.02 -12.04
N ILE A 215 15.78 -4.30 -12.03
CA ILE A 215 16.49 -5.29 -12.85
C ILE A 215 16.16 -5.08 -14.33
N GLY A 216 17.19 -5.07 -15.17
CA GLY A 216 17.07 -4.77 -16.60
C GLY A 216 16.99 -3.28 -16.95
N VAL A 217 16.97 -2.37 -15.96
CA VAL A 217 16.95 -0.91 -16.20
C VAL A 217 18.30 -0.30 -15.84
N PRO A 218 18.98 0.40 -16.78
CA PRO A 218 20.20 1.12 -16.46
C PRO A 218 20.00 2.16 -15.34
N VAL A 219 20.88 2.15 -14.33
CA VAL A 219 20.78 3.02 -13.14
C VAL A 219 20.66 4.50 -13.49
N ARG A 220 21.31 4.96 -14.57
CA ARG A 220 21.24 6.34 -15.05
C ARG A 220 19.86 6.71 -15.61
N LYS A 221 19.19 5.79 -16.30
CA LYS A 221 17.81 5.99 -16.80
C LYS A 221 16.84 6.06 -15.64
N LEU A 222 16.98 5.15 -14.67
CA LEU A 222 16.18 5.17 -13.45
C LEU A 222 16.36 6.49 -12.69
N HIS A 223 17.61 6.93 -12.48
CA HIS A 223 17.92 8.19 -11.81
C HIS A 223 17.27 9.41 -12.50
N ALA A 224 17.35 9.49 -13.82
CA ALA A 224 16.73 10.56 -14.59
C ALA A 224 15.21 10.62 -14.37
N TRP A 225 14.55 9.46 -14.39
CA TRP A 225 13.11 9.39 -14.12
C TRP A 225 12.76 9.75 -12.68
N VAL A 226 13.51 9.24 -11.69
CA VAL A 226 13.28 9.54 -10.26
C VAL A 226 13.44 11.03 -9.98
N THR A 227 14.44 11.66 -10.58
CA THR A 227 14.69 13.12 -10.50
C THR A 227 13.49 13.93 -10.98
N GLN A 228 12.84 13.50 -12.08
CA GLN A 228 11.66 14.17 -12.63
C GLN A 228 10.42 14.05 -11.73
N GLN A 229 10.39 13.11 -10.79
CA GLN A 229 9.26 12.97 -9.86
C GLN A 229 9.25 14.07 -8.81
N ARG A 230 10.40 14.70 -8.52
CA ARG A 230 10.54 15.78 -7.52
C ARG A 230 9.92 15.45 -6.15
N LEU A 231 9.97 14.17 -5.76
CA LEU A 231 9.46 13.69 -4.47
C LEU A 231 10.29 14.20 -3.28
N GLY A 232 11.60 14.34 -3.49
CA GLY A 232 12.56 14.84 -2.52
C GLY A 232 13.98 14.73 -3.06
N GLY A 233 14.94 14.32 -2.22
CA GLY A 233 16.32 14.14 -2.62
C GLY A 233 16.55 12.88 -3.47
N VAL A 234 17.45 12.97 -4.45
CA VAL A 234 17.82 11.85 -5.33
C VAL A 234 19.33 11.76 -5.48
N GLY A 235 19.88 10.57 -5.26
CA GLY A 235 21.31 10.29 -5.38
C GLY A 235 21.60 9.20 -6.41
N LEU A 236 22.62 9.40 -7.25
CA LEU A 236 23.10 8.40 -8.20
C LEU A 236 24.34 7.69 -7.65
N TYR A 237 24.31 6.35 -7.53
CA TYR A 237 25.46 5.55 -7.11
C TYR A 237 25.82 4.56 -8.23
N VAL A 238 26.71 4.96 -9.14
CA VAL A 238 27.07 4.15 -10.32
C VAL A 238 27.90 2.93 -9.91
N GLY A 239 28.90 3.11 -9.04
CA GLY A 239 29.78 2.01 -8.61
C GLY A 239 29.03 0.92 -7.86
N SER A 240 28.06 1.31 -7.03
CA SER A 240 27.22 0.37 -6.28
C SER A 240 25.95 -0.07 -7.04
N GLY A 241 25.64 0.57 -8.17
CA GLY A 241 24.55 0.23 -9.08
C GLY A 241 23.15 0.47 -8.53
N PHE A 242 22.91 1.54 -7.77
CA PHE A 242 21.59 1.88 -7.22
C PHE A 242 21.28 3.39 -7.29
N VAL A 243 20.00 3.72 -7.10
CA VAL A 243 19.50 5.09 -6.94
C VAL A 243 18.98 5.26 -5.51
N HIS A 244 19.36 6.37 -4.91
CA HIS A 244 18.78 6.86 -3.66
C HIS A 244 17.58 7.75 -3.97
N MET A 245 16.48 7.59 -3.23
CA MET A 245 15.31 8.45 -3.28
C MET A 245 14.80 8.71 -1.87
N ASP A 246 14.48 9.97 -1.57
CA ASP A 246 13.88 10.39 -0.30
C ASP A 246 12.71 11.37 -0.46
N THR A 247 11.98 11.62 0.61
CA THR A 247 10.85 12.58 0.68
C THR A 247 11.19 13.87 1.44
N GLY A 248 12.48 14.15 1.61
CA GLY A 248 12.99 15.37 2.21
C GLY A 248 13.10 16.55 1.23
N PRO A 249 13.92 17.58 1.54
CA PRO A 249 14.18 18.68 0.63
C PRO A 249 14.74 18.20 -0.72
N ILE A 250 14.24 18.77 -1.81
CA ILE A 250 14.72 18.46 -3.17
C ILE A 250 16.19 18.82 -3.29
N ARG A 251 17.01 17.82 -3.62
CA ARG A 251 18.45 17.95 -3.84
C ARG A 251 18.94 16.78 -4.69
N PHE A 252 19.99 17.00 -5.47
CA PHE A 252 20.52 15.99 -6.39
C PHE A 252 22.02 15.85 -6.18
N TRP A 253 22.52 14.61 -6.13
CA TRP A 253 23.95 14.36 -5.95
C TRP A 253 24.39 13.07 -6.65
N GLN A 254 25.70 12.93 -6.81
CA GLN A 254 26.33 11.70 -7.28
C GLN A 254 27.19 11.17 -6.15
N GLY A 255 26.92 9.94 -5.71
CA GLY A 255 27.76 9.21 -4.77
C GLY A 255 28.74 8.31 -5.52
N ARG A 256 29.79 7.88 -4.81
CA ARG A 256 30.76 6.91 -5.33
C ARG A 256 30.18 5.50 -5.37
#